data_AF-A0A8B8MTL4-F1
#
_entry.id   AF-A0A8B8MTL4-F1
#
_cell.length_a   1.000
_cell.length_b   1.000
_cell.length_c   1.000
_cell.angle_alpha   90.00
_cell.angle_beta   90.00
_cell.angle_gamma   90.00
#
_symmetry.space_group_name_H-M   'P 1'
#
loop_
_entity.id
_entity.type
_entity.pdbx_description
1 polymer ?
#
loop_
_entity_poly.entity_id
_entity_poly.type
_entity_poly.pdbx_seq_one_letter_code
_entity_poly.pdbx_strand_id
1 'polypeptide(L)'
;MSVPFPFGLDGSCVWNSDLVLACNRTTGDLLLGENIPVLNISMENGAMTIGLYRALDCYDVNGGGLDGSNPDPAITVGEGGHYTFSDTWNKLTVFGCDTAALISDAAGTFRSGCFSYCRDYINFTAESSCSGLGCCQTSIPKNLRSLNISMGSTTNYTSAQDFSSCGSTFVVDQESFIVFDYKLPVPADMHKDVFSKVVLD
;
A
#
# COMPACT_ATOMS: atom_id res chain seq x y z
N MET A 1 -18.52 -13.54 0.52
CA MET A 1 -17.75 -13.73 1.76
C MET A 1 -18.71 -13.71 2.94
N SER A 2 -18.52 -14.57 3.95
CA SER A 2 -19.29 -14.50 5.20
C SER A 2 -18.62 -13.55 6.18
N VAL A 3 -19.40 -12.79 6.96
CA VAL A 3 -18.90 -11.93 8.03
C VAL A 3 -19.02 -12.69 9.36
N PRO A 4 -17.90 -13.13 9.97
CA PRO A 4 -17.94 -13.83 11.25
C PRO A 4 -18.01 -12.85 12.42
N PHE A 5 -18.63 -13.25 13.53
CA PHE A 5 -18.47 -12.56 14.81
C PHE A 5 -16.97 -12.54 15.18
N PRO A 6 -16.40 -11.40 15.65
CA PRO A 6 -17.06 -10.24 16.28
C PRO A 6 -17.56 -9.15 15.33
N PHE A 7 -17.35 -9.30 14.02
CA PHE A 7 -17.81 -8.35 13.00
C PHE A 7 -19.29 -8.55 12.69
N GLY A 8 -19.93 -7.52 12.16
CA GLY A 8 -21.33 -7.53 11.75
C GLY A 8 -21.60 -6.61 10.57
N LEU A 9 -22.73 -6.79 9.90
CA LEU A 9 -23.21 -5.91 8.82
C LEU A 9 -24.22 -4.87 9.33
N ASP A 10 -24.65 -5.00 10.57
CA ASP A 10 -25.52 -4.08 11.26
C ASP A 10 -25.17 -4.05 12.76
N GLY A 11 -25.67 -3.04 13.47
CA GLY A 11 -25.37 -2.86 14.89
C GLY A 11 -26.06 -3.86 15.84
N SER A 12 -26.90 -4.77 15.35
CA SER A 12 -27.66 -5.68 16.21
C SER A 12 -26.90 -6.97 16.55
N CYS A 13 -26.00 -7.41 15.66
CA CYS A 13 -25.20 -8.62 15.82
C CYS A 13 -23.72 -8.30 15.55
N VAL A 14 -23.15 -7.47 16.41
CA VAL A 14 -21.75 -7.06 16.39
C VAL A 14 -21.27 -6.90 17.83
N TRP A 15 -19.98 -7.17 18.08
CA TRP A 15 -19.42 -6.98 19.42
C TRP A 15 -19.31 -5.51 19.82
N ASN A 16 -18.94 -4.66 18.87
CA ASN A 16 -18.79 -3.22 19.03
C ASN A 16 -19.22 -2.52 17.73
N SER A 17 -19.86 -1.36 17.82
CA SER A 17 -20.25 -0.55 16.65
C SER A 17 -19.09 -0.23 15.71
N ASP A 18 -17.85 -0.15 16.23
CA ASP A 18 -16.64 0.13 15.45
C ASP A 18 -16.16 -1.08 14.62
N LEU A 19 -16.80 -2.25 14.79
CA LEU A 19 -16.55 -3.48 14.04
C LEU A 19 -17.63 -3.77 12.99
N VAL A 20 -18.53 -2.81 12.75
CA VAL A 20 -19.52 -2.91 11.69
C VAL A 20 -18.84 -2.68 10.35
N LEU A 21 -19.05 -3.62 9.42
CA LEU A 21 -18.57 -3.55 8.05
C LEU A 21 -19.71 -3.11 7.13
N ALA A 22 -19.40 -2.26 6.17
CA ALA A 22 -20.34 -1.85 5.15
C ALA A 22 -20.39 -2.89 4.02
N CYS A 23 -21.57 -3.11 3.45
CA CYS A 23 -21.75 -3.97 2.29
C CYS A 23 -22.31 -3.15 1.14
N ASN A 24 -21.54 -3.05 0.05
CA ASN A 24 -22.05 -2.49 -1.18
C ASN A 24 -23.00 -3.50 -1.82
N ARG A 25 -24.30 -3.26 -1.72
CA ARG A 25 -25.34 -4.18 -2.22
C ARG A 25 -25.37 -4.31 -3.75
N THR A 26 -24.74 -3.38 -4.46
CA THR A 26 -24.69 -3.39 -5.94
C THR A 26 -23.57 -4.30 -6.43
N THR A 27 -22.38 -4.21 -5.83
CA THR A 27 -21.20 -4.99 -6.25
C THR A 27 -21.03 -6.27 -5.44
N GLY A 28 -21.60 -6.33 -4.23
CA GLY A 28 -21.39 -7.39 -3.25
C GLY A 28 -20.12 -7.23 -2.43
N ASP A 29 -19.41 -6.10 -2.56
CA ASP A 29 -18.16 -5.86 -1.87
C ASP A 29 -18.36 -5.54 -0.39
N LEU A 30 -17.49 -6.09 0.44
CA LEU A 30 -17.42 -5.77 1.86
C LEU A 30 -16.39 -4.65 2.06
N LEU A 31 -16.73 -3.66 2.89
CA LEU A 31 -15.95 -2.46 3.09
C LEU A 31 -15.72 -2.23 4.59
N LEU A 32 -14.51 -1.84 4.94
CA LEU A 32 -14.16 -1.27 6.24
C LEU A 32 -14.32 0.25 6.12
N GLY A 33 -15.12 0.85 7.01
CA GLY A 33 -15.51 2.25 6.87
C GLY A 33 -16.31 2.48 5.58
N GLU A 34 -15.96 3.53 4.83
CA GLU A 34 -16.73 3.93 3.64
C GLU A 34 -16.21 3.34 2.33
N ASN A 35 -14.90 3.08 2.21
CA ASN A 35 -14.27 2.83 0.91
C ASN A 35 -13.09 1.84 0.92
N ILE A 36 -12.77 1.21 2.06
CA ILE A 36 -11.63 0.28 2.14
C ILE A 36 -12.13 -1.14 1.87
N PRO A 37 -11.82 -1.76 0.73
CA PRO A 37 -12.29 -3.11 0.44
C PRO A 37 -11.71 -4.14 1.40
N VAL A 38 -12.57 -4.98 1.97
CA VAL A 38 -12.20 -6.15 2.77
C VAL A 38 -12.17 -7.37 1.87
N LEU A 39 -10.98 -7.95 1.72
CA LEU A 39 -10.70 -9.05 0.81
C LEU A 39 -10.81 -10.42 1.49
N ASN A 40 -10.47 -10.49 2.77
CA ASN A 40 -10.55 -11.72 3.56
C ASN A 40 -10.66 -11.43 5.06
N ILE A 41 -11.30 -12.32 5.81
CA ILE A 41 -11.34 -12.31 7.27
C ILE A 41 -10.96 -13.71 7.75
N SER A 42 -9.82 -13.83 8.45
CA SER A 42 -9.33 -15.08 9.04
C SER A 42 -9.55 -15.08 10.55
N MET A 43 -10.51 -15.88 11.01
CA MET A 43 -10.77 -16.05 12.44
C MET A 43 -9.68 -16.86 13.14
N GLU A 44 -9.05 -17.80 12.44
CA GLU A 44 -7.99 -18.65 12.99
C GLU A 44 -6.75 -17.83 13.33
N ASN A 45 -6.39 -16.90 12.45
CA ASN A 45 -5.22 -16.05 12.65
C ASN A 45 -5.54 -14.72 13.34
N GLY A 46 -6.83 -14.42 13.57
CA GLY A 46 -7.27 -13.13 14.10
C GLY A 46 -6.88 -11.96 13.19
N ALA A 47 -7.01 -12.13 11.87
CA ALA A 47 -6.50 -11.16 10.89
C ALA A 47 -7.52 -10.82 9.80
N MET A 48 -7.46 -9.60 9.29
CA MET A 48 -8.29 -9.11 8.19
C MET A 48 -7.41 -8.62 7.04
N THR A 49 -7.63 -9.11 5.82
CA THR A 49 -6.96 -8.58 4.63
C THR A 49 -7.83 -7.52 3.97
N ILE A 50 -7.27 -6.33 3.77
CA ILE A 50 -7.88 -5.20 3.08
C ILE A 50 -7.11 -4.85 1.80
N GLY A 51 -7.76 -4.13 0.89
CA GLY A 51 -7.12 -3.54 -0.29
C GLY A 51 -6.79 -2.07 -0.06
N LEU A 52 -5.52 -1.69 -0.21
CA LEU A 52 -5.07 -0.29 -0.13
C LEU A 52 -4.53 0.21 -1.46
N TYR A 53 -4.84 1.46 -1.80
CA TYR A 53 -4.29 2.09 -2.99
C TYR A 53 -2.77 2.20 -2.89
N ARG A 54 -2.11 1.99 -4.04
CA ARG A 54 -0.67 2.20 -4.16
C ARG A 54 -0.42 3.68 -4.43
N ALA A 55 0.54 4.25 -3.74
CA ALA A 55 1.07 5.55 -4.08
C ALA A 55 1.79 5.45 -5.43
N LEU A 56 1.63 6.46 -6.27
CA LEU A 56 2.24 6.53 -7.58
C LEU A 56 2.67 7.97 -7.85
N ASP A 57 3.93 8.12 -8.25
CA ASP A 57 4.54 9.42 -8.52
C ASP A 57 5.20 9.37 -9.89
N CYS A 58 4.68 10.15 -10.84
CA CYS A 58 5.04 10.10 -12.25
C CYS A 58 5.39 11.48 -12.79
N TYR A 59 6.41 11.54 -13.64
CA TYR A 59 6.91 12.78 -14.24
C TYR A 59 6.95 12.68 -15.75
N ASP A 60 6.86 13.83 -16.41
CA ASP A 60 7.07 13.99 -17.84
C ASP A 60 8.57 14.03 -18.19
N VAL A 61 8.85 14.14 -19.49
CA VAL A 61 10.24 14.19 -19.99
C VAL A 61 11.03 15.44 -19.56
N ASN A 62 10.33 16.48 -19.12
CA ASN A 62 10.93 17.74 -18.66
C ASN A 62 11.06 17.80 -17.14
N GLY A 63 10.69 16.73 -16.42
CA GLY A 63 10.69 16.69 -14.96
C GLY A 63 9.53 17.44 -14.32
N GLY A 64 8.44 17.68 -15.05
CA GLY A 64 7.16 18.14 -14.53
C GLY A 64 6.29 16.97 -14.06
N GLY A 65 5.73 17.07 -12.86
CA GLY A 65 4.83 16.04 -12.33
C GLY A 65 3.57 15.88 -13.20
N LEU A 66 3.15 14.64 -13.44
CA LEU A 66 1.96 14.35 -14.23
C LEU A 66 0.68 14.44 -13.38
N ASP A 67 -0.36 15.03 -13.97
CA ASP A 67 -1.70 15.07 -13.39
C ASP A 67 -2.22 13.64 -13.13
N GLY A 68 -2.66 13.39 -11.90
CA GLY A 68 -3.08 12.06 -11.43
C GLY A 68 -2.05 11.33 -10.57
N SER A 69 -0.83 11.86 -10.44
CA SER A 69 0.12 11.38 -9.43
C SER A 69 -0.47 11.59 -8.03
N ASN A 70 -0.30 10.60 -7.16
CA ASN A 70 -0.69 10.65 -5.76
C ASN A 70 0.47 10.12 -4.90
N PRO A 71 1.49 10.97 -4.64
CA PRO A 71 2.68 10.58 -3.89
C PRO A 71 2.45 10.50 -2.37
N ASP A 72 1.36 11.09 -1.86
CA ASP A 72 1.13 11.25 -0.42
C ASP A 72 -0.19 10.65 0.09
N PRO A 73 -0.55 9.38 -0.24
CA PRO A 73 -1.77 8.79 0.30
C PRO A 73 -1.66 8.56 1.80
N ALA A 74 -2.79 8.76 2.49
CA ALA A 74 -2.94 8.59 3.92
C ALA A 74 -4.14 7.71 4.24
N ILE A 75 -4.02 6.91 5.31
CA ILE A 75 -5.10 6.08 5.82
C ILE A 75 -5.02 5.96 7.34
N THR A 76 -6.19 5.93 7.97
CA THR A 76 -6.36 5.52 9.37
C THR A 76 -7.29 4.32 9.40
N VAL A 77 -6.86 3.24 10.06
CA VAL A 77 -7.67 2.05 10.28
C VAL A 77 -8.20 2.06 11.71
N GLY A 78 -9.52 1.89 11.85
CA GLY A 78 -10.18 1.74 13.14
C GLY A 78 -10.08 2.95 14.05
N GLU A 79 -10.89 3.97 13.82
CA GLU A 79 -11.05 5.10 14.76
C GLU A 79 -11.41 4.63 16.18
N GLY A 80 -12.13 3.51 16.30
CA GLY A 80 -12.45 2.83 17.57
C GLY A 80 -11.29 2.05 18.22
N GLY A 81 -10.15 1.94 17.55
CA GLY A 81 -8.94 1.33 18.09
C GLY A 81 -8.91 -0.20 18.11
N HIS A 82 -9.70 -0.84 17.27
CA HIS A 82 -9.80 -2.30 17.16
C HIS A 82 -8.91 -2.94 16.09
N TYR A 83 -8.25 -2.13 15.26
CA TYR A 83 -7.41 -2.62 14.17
C TYR A 83 -6.02 -1.99 14.25
N THR A 84 -5.01 -2.78 13.89
CA THR A 84 -3.64 -2.30 13.66
C THR A 84 -3.07 -2.95 12.41
N PHE A 85 -2.16 -2.28 11.70
CA PHE A 85 -1.42 -2.91 10.63
C PHE A 85 -0.48 -3.98 11.19
N SER A 86 -0.55 -5.20 10.65
CA SER A 86 0.32 -6.29 11.09
C SER A 86 1.78 -6.00 10.74
N ASP A 87 2.65 -5.82 11.73
CA ASP A 87 4.09 -5.59 11.53
C ASP A 87 4.84 -6.85 11.08
N THR A 88 4.23 -8.01 11.30
CA THR A 88 4.83 -9.29 10.96
C THR A 88 4.50 -9.75 9.55
N TRP A 89 3.33 -9.41 9.03
CA TRP A 89 2.94 -9.81 7.66
C TRP A 89 3.17 -8.70 6.66
N ASN A 90 3.06 -7.42 7.04
CA ASN A 90 3.20 -6.34 6.07
C ASN A 90 4.60 -5.75 6.02
N LYS A 91 5.01 -5.39 4.80
CA LYS A 91 6.19 -4.55 4.55
C LYS A 91 5.82 -3.34 3.72
N LEU A 92 6.49 -2.23 4.00
CA LEU A 92 6.57 -1.13 3.03
C LEU A 92 7.42 -1.60 1.86
N THR A 93 6.91 -1.42 0.64
CA THR A 93 7.60 -1.73 -0.60
C THR A 93 7.64 -0.48 -1.48
N VAL A 94 8.85 -0.10 -1.87
CA VAL A 94 9.13 0.97 -2.83
C VAL A 94 9.61 0.31 -4.13
N PHE A 95 9.01 0.69 -5.24
CA PHE A 95 9.25 0.08 -6.55
C PHE A 95 9.44 1.17 -7.61
N GLY A 96 10.58 1.15 -8.30
CA GLY A 96 10.98 2.18 -9.24
C GLY A 96 12.47 2.53 -9.13
N CYS A 97 12.99 3.19 -10.16
CA CYS A 97 14.33 3.78 -10.13
C CYS A 97 14.24 5.22 -9.66
N ASP A 98 15.17 5.64 -8.81
CA ASP A 98 15.18 6.98 -8.23
C ASP A 98 13.87 7.29 -7.48
N THR A 99 13.49 6.36 -6.61
CA THR A 99 12.24 6.40 -5.84
C THR A 99 12.55 6.26 -4.37
N ALA A 100 12.18 7.27 -3.59
CA ALA A 100 12.18 7.24 -2.14
C ALA A 100 10.75 7.20 -1.63
N ALA A 101 10.54 6.56 -0.49
CA ALA A 101 9.33 6.82 0.28
C ALA A 101 9.61 6.79 1.78
N LEU A 102 8.86 7.65 2.47
CA LEU A 102 8.75 7.67 3.92
C LEU A 102 7.34 7.26 4.31
N ILE A 103 7.22 6.58 5.42
CA ILE A 103 5.97 6.32 6.12
C ILE A 103 6.01 6.96 7.51
N SER A 104 4.87 7.49 7.93
CA SER A 104 4.67 8.00 9.29
C SER A 104 3.27 7.67 9.79
N ASP A 105 3.05 7.79 11.10
CA ASP A 105 1.72 7.85 11.68
C ASP A 105 1.15 9.27 11.57
N ALA A 106 -0.16 9.41 11.79
CA ALA A 106 -0.85 10.70 11.76
C ALA A 106 -0.31 11.71 12.78
N ALA A 107 0.19 11.24 13.93
CA ALA A 107 0.79 12.09 14.96
C ALA A 107 2.26 12.44 14.68
N GLY A 108 2.88 11.82 13.66
CA GLY A 108 4.29 12.04 13.31
C GLY A 108 5.29 11.57 14.38
N THR A 109 4.89 10.62 15.21
CA THR A 109 5.72 10.05 16.29
C THR A 109 6.73 9.03 15.76
N PHE A 110 6.47 8.42 14.61
CA PHE A 110 7.42 7.55 13.94
C PHE A 110 7.64 8.00 12.49
N ARG A 111 8.84 7.73 11.99
CA ARG A 111 9.14 7.73 10.55
C ARG A 111 10.00 6.53 10.21
N SER A 112 9.67 5.84 9.14
CA SER A 112 10.51 4.82 8.49
C SER A 112 10.44 5.04 7.00
N GLY A 113 11.32 4.42 6.24
CA GLY A 113 11.28 4.56 4.80
C GLY A 113 12.45 3.89 4.16
N CYS A 114 12.46 3.90 2.83
CA CYS A 114 13.52 3.31 2.08
C CYS A 114 13.59 3.89 0.66
N PHE A 115 14.70 3.63 -0.03
CA PHE A 115 15.03 4.24 -1.32
C PHE A 115 15.55 3.17 -2.27
N SER A 116 15.13 3.24 -3.53
CA SER A 116 15.64 2.42 -4.62
C SER A 116 16.20 3.29 -5.73
N TYR A 117 17.32 2.85 -6.31
CA TYR A 117 18.01 3.56 -7.37
C TYR A 117 18.51 2.61 -8.45
N CYS A 118 18.45 3.05 -9.70
CA CYS A 118 19.05 2.39 -10.85
C CYS A 118 19.34 3.41 -11.96
N ARG A 119 20.35 3.11 -12.78
CA ARG A 119 20.67 3.87 -14.01
C ARG A 119 20.38 3.08 -15.28
N ASP A 120 20.34 1.76 -15.16
CA ASP A 120 20.06 0.84 -16.25
C ASP A 120 18.72 0.14 -16.00
N TYR A 121 18.10 -0.34 -17.09
CA TYR A 121 16.86 -1.10 -17.00
C TYR A 121 17.02 -2.35 -16.14
N ILE A 122 16.09 -2.56 -15.21
CA ILE A 122 16.08 -3.71 -14.31
C ILE A 122 15.04 -4.72 -14.78
N ASN A 123 15.49 -5.97 -14.99
CA ASN A 123 14.60 -7.08 -15.22
C ASN A 123 14.29 -7.81 -13.90
N PHE A 124 13.16 -7.46 -13.29
CA PHE A 124 12.74 -8.07 -12.03
C PHE A 124 12.44 -9.57 -12.12
N THR A 125 12.26 -10.16 -13.31
CA THR A 125 12.12 -11.62 -13.43
C THR A 125 13.41 -12.37 -13.11
N ALA A 126 14.55 -11.68 -13.10
CA ALA A 126 15.88 -12.24 -12.80
C ALA A 126 16.37 -11.88 -11.38
N GLU A 127 15.74 -10.91 -10.73
CA GLU A 127 16.14 -10.40 -9.42
C GLU A 127 15.32 -11.06 -8.30
N SER A 128 15.97 -11.76 -7.39
CA SER A 128 15.29 -12.53 -6.35
C SER A 128 14.96 -11.76 -5.07
N SER A 129 15.44 -10.52 -4.93
CA SER A 129 15.22 -9.74 -3.72
C SER A 129 15.16 -8.23 -3.96
N CYS A 130 14.30 -7.55 -3.20
CA CYS A 130 14.25 -6.09 -3.11
C CYS A 130 15.45 -5.56 -2.32
N SER A 131 16.56 -5.34 -3.03
CA SER A 131 17.88 -5.08 -2.46
C SER A 131 18.34 -3.61 -2.57
N GLY A 132 17.46 -2.72 -3.04
CA GLY A 132 17.74 -1.31 -3.32
C GLY A 132 17.94 -0.99 -4.82
N LEU A 133 18.12 -2.01 -5.67
CA LEU A 133 18.18 -1.84 -7.13
C LEU A 133 16.77 -1.96 -7.71
N GLY A 134 16.12 -0.82 -7.96
CA GLY A 134 14.76 -0.75 -8.52
C GLY A 134 13.62 -1.22 -7.61
N CYS A 135 13.91 -1.94 -6.52
CA CYS A 135 12.97 -2.24 -5.45
C CYS A 135 13.65 -2.17 -4.08
N CYS A 136 12.91 -1.68 -3.10
CA CYS A 136 13.35 -1.64 -1.72
C CYS A 136 12.19 -1.99 -0.77
N GLN A 137 12.49 -2.70 0.32
CA GLN A 137 11.50 -3.04 1.34
C GLN A 137 12.00 -2.72 2.74
N THR A 138 11.07 -2.33 3.62
CA THR A 138 11.34 -2.15 5.05
C THR A 138 10.13 -2.55 5.89
N SER A 139 10.38 -2.96 7.13
CA SER A 139 9.33 -3.32 8.08
C SER A 139 8.55 -2.07 8.53
N ILE A 140 7.29 -2.27 8.90
CA ILE A 140 6.47 -1.25 9.58
C ILE A 140 6.56 -1.44 11.10
N PRO A 141 6.35 -0.39 11.92
CA PRO A 141 6.35 -0.53 13.37
C PRO A 141 5.10 -1.25 13.89
N LYS A 142 5.23 -1.83 15.09
CA LYS A 142 4.12 -2.41 15.85
C LYS A 142 3.06 -1.38 16.21
N ASN A 143 1.82 -1.84 16.37
CA ASN A 143 0.68 -1.05 16.83
C ASN A 143 0.33 0.14 15.94
N LEU A 144 0.72 0.09 14.66
CA LEU A 144 0.46 1.18 13.73
C LEU A 144 -1.03 1.20 13.36
N ARG A 145 -1.69 2.34 13.55
CA ARG A 145 -3.13 2.54 13.26
C ARG A 145 -3.41 3.53 12.15
N SER A 146 -2.42 4.36 11.84
CA SER A 146 -2.48 5.29 10.73
C SER A 146 -1.19 5.21 9.96
N LEU A 147 -1.28 5.40 8.66
CA LEU A 147 -0.16 5.32 7.73
C LEU A 147 -0.29 6.46 6.75
N ASN A 148 0.67 7.36 6.78
CA ASN A 148 0.88 8.38 5.77
C ASN A 148 2.10 7.95 4.96
N ILE A 149 1.94 7.79 3.66
CA ILE A 149 3.06 7.63 2.73
C ILE A 149 3.45 9.02 2.24
N SER A 150 4.75 9.25 2.03
CA SER A 150 5.25 10.38 1.27
C SER A 150 6.35 9.90 0.33
N MET A 151 6.06 9.96 -0.96
CA MET A 151 6.98 9.56 -2.02
C MET A 151 7.77 10.74 -2.56
N GLY A 152 8.94 10.44 -3.13
CA GLY A 152 9.66 11.42 -3.91
C GLY A 152 10.75 10.79 -4.76
N SER A 153 11.32 11.63 -5.62
CA SER A 153 12.43 11.29 -6.51
C SER A 153 13.54 12.33 -6.34
N THR A 154 14.80 11.93 -6.47
CA THR A 154 15.92 12.88 -6.32
C THR A 154 16.21 13.65 -7.59
N THR A 155 15.88 13.08 -8.75
CA THR A 155 16.11 13.67 -10.08
C THR A 155 14.82 13.82 -10.89
N ASN A 156 13.65 13.72 -10.25
CA ASN A 156 12.35 13.67 -10.94
C ASN A 156 12.34 12.59 -12.03
N TYR A 157 12.92 11.42 -11.72
CA TYR A 157 13.10 10.27 -12.61
C TYR A 157 13.94 10.52 -13.88
N THR A 158 14.55 11.70 -14.04
CA THR A 158 15.36 12.02 -15.23
C THR A 158 16.57 11.11 -15.38
N SER A 159 17.09 10.53 -14.29
CA SER A 159 18.21 9.57 -14.34
C SER A 159 17.86 8.20 -14.94
N ALA A 160 16.56 7.88 -15.07
CA ALA A 160 16.06 6.61 -15.60
C ALA A 160 15.07 6.81 -16.75
N GLN A 161 14.99 8.03 -17.30
CA GLN A 161 13.95 8.50 -18.21
C GLN A 161 13.79 7.66 -19.49
N ASP A 162 14.87 7.00 -19.93
CA ASP A 162 14.84 6.12 -21.09
C ASP A 162 13.93 4.89 -20.91
N PHE A 163 13.61 4.51 -19.68
CA PHE A 163 12.85 3.29 -19.39
C PHE A 163 11.92 3.35 -18.16
N SER A 164 11.99 4.41 -17.34
CA SER A 164 11.13 4.62 -16.18
C SER A 164 10.89 6.11 -15.96
N SER A 165 9.63 6.51 -15.82
CA SER A 165 9.23 7.88 -15.51
C SER A 165 8.34 7.97 -14.26
N CYS A 166 8.18 6.85 -13.56
CA CYS A 166 7.33 6.72 -12.40
C CYS A 166 8.01 5.87 -11.32
N GLY A 167 7.53 6.04 -10.10
CA GLY A 167 7.75 5.14 -8.97
C GLY A 167 6.43 4.84 -8.28
N SER A 168 6.38 3.71 -7.59
CA SER A 168 5.22 3.27 -6.81
C SER A 168 5.64 2.86 -5.41
N THR A 169 4.83 3.21 -4.41
CA THR A 169 5.03 2.77 -3.03
C THR A 169 3.74 2.24 -2.46
N PHE A 170 3.84 1.14 -1.72
CA PHE A 170 2.68 0.54 -1.07
C PHE A 170 3.10 -0.32 0.11
N VAL A 171 2.19 -0.47 1.06
CA VAL A 171 2.29 -1.52 2.07
C VAL A 171 1.64 -2.77 1.50
N VAL A 172 2.25 -3.94 1.70
CA VAL A 172 1.72 -5.22 1.22
C VAL A 172 2.09 -6.36 2.15
N ASP A 173 1.20 -7.34 2.24
CA ASP A 173 1.47 -8.65 2.81
C ASP A 173 2.61 -9.33 2.05
N GLN A 174 3.70 -9.57 2.77
CA GLN A 174 4.94 -10.15 2.24
C GLN A 174 4.79 -11.59 1.77
N GLU A 175 3.79 -12.34 2.26
CA GLU A 175 3.55 -13.71 1.82
C GLU A 175 2.79 -13.76 0.48
N SER A 176 1.92 -12.78 0.23
CA SER A 176 1.19 -12.66 -1.03
C SER A 176 1.95 -11.92 -2.13
N PHE A 177 2.99 -11.17 -1.78
CA PHE A 177 3.74 -10.33 -2.71
C PHE A 177 4.89 -11.08 -3.40
N ILE A 178 4.79 -11.22 -4.72
CA ILE A 178 5.82 -11.83 -5.55
C ILE A 178 6.50 -10.74 -6.38
N VAL A 179 7.77 -10.45 -6.07
CA VAL A 179 8.56 -9.40 -6.74
C VAL A 179 8.67 -9.64 -8.25
N PHE A 180 8.86 -10.89 -8.67
CA PHE A 180 9.06 -11.26 -10.08
C PHE A 180 7.85 -10.97 -10.98
N ASP A 181 6.65 -10.85 -10.41
CA ASP A 181 5.43 -10.55 -11.17
C ASP A 181 5.27 -9.04 -11.42
N TYR A 182 6.09 -8.20 -10.78
CA TYR A 182 6.01 -6.75 -10.91
C TYR A 182 6.81 -6.21 -12.09
N LYS A 183 6.23 -5.19 -12.72
CA LYS A 183 6.85 -4.38 -13.75
C LYS A 183 7.06 -2.97 -13.21
N LEU A 184 8.03 -2.26 -13.77
CA LEU A 184 8.20 -0.84 -13.46
C LEU A 184 6.89 -0.09 -13.73
N PRO A 185 6.47 0.79 -12.80
CA PRO A 185 5.24 1.55 -12.98
C PRO A 185 5.36 2.47 -14.18
N VAL A 186 4.24 2.67 -14.87
CA VAL A 186 4.15 3.57 -16.03
C VAL A 186 3.02 4.58 -15.85
N PRO A 187 3.03 5.72 -16.57
CA PRO A 187 1.98 6.74 -16.43
C PRO A 187 0.55 6.20 -16.63
N ALA A 188 0.38 5.19 -17.48
CA ALA A 188 -0.93 4.55 -17.71
C ALA A 188 -1.49 3.80 -16.48
N ASP A 189 -0.70 3.57 -15.44
CA ASP A 189 -1.15 2.94 -14.20
C ASP A 189 -1.86 3.94 -13.27
N MET A 190 -1.68 5.26 -13.45
CA MET A 190 -2.40 6.29 -12.66
C MET A 190 -3.92 6.25 -12.81
N HIS A 191 -4.42 5.65 -13.90
CA HIS A 191 -5.86 5.57 -14.18
C HIS A 191 -6.47 4.22 -13.81
N LYS A 192 -5.75 3.40 -13.04
CA LYS A 192 -6.21 2.07 -12.62
C LYS A 192 -6.31 2.01 -11.10
N ASP A 193 -7.44 1.54 -10.60
CA ASP A 193 -7.60 1.21 -9.18
C ASP A 193 -6.86 -0.09 -8.87
N VAL A 194 -5.57 0.03 -8.57
CA VAL A 194 -4.73 -1.12 -8.20
C VAL A 194 -4.50 -1.11 -6.70
N PHE A 195 -5.07 -2.10 -6.03
CA PHE A 195 -4.87 -2.31 -4.61
C PHE A 195 -3.66 -3.20 -4.32
N SER A 196 -2.95 -2.92 -3.24
CA SER A 196 -2.11 -3.90 -2.53
C SER A 196 -2.94 -4.59 -1.46
N LYS A 197 -2.65 -5.88 -1.23
CA LYS A 197 -3.27 -6.65 -0.14
C LYS A 197 -2.52 -6.34 1.15
N VAL A 198 -3.22 -5.83 2.15
CA VAL A 198 -2.64 -5.43 3.44
C VAL A 198 -3.38 -6.13 4.56
N VAL A 199 -2.66 -6.55 5.57
CA VAL A 199 -3.22 -7.30 6.69
C VAL A 199 -3.36 -6.42 7.91
N LEU A 200 -4.53 -6.44 8.53
CA LEU A 200 -4.78 -5.89 9.84
C LEU A 200 -4.85 -7.01 10.88
N ASP A 201 -4.28 -6.74 12.05
CA ASP A 201 -4.47 -7.48 13.31
C ASP A 201 -5.57 -6.80 14.15
#